data_AF-A0A9D9PW66-F1
#
_entry.id   AF-A0A9D9PW66-F1
#
_cell.length_a   1.000
_cell.length_b   1.000
_cell.length_c   1.000
_cell.angle_alpha   90.00
_cell.angle_beta   90.00
_cell.angle_gamma   90.00
#
_symmetry.space_group_name_H-M   'P 1'
#
loop_
_entity.id
_entity.type
_entity.pdbx_description
1 polymer ?
#
loop_
_entity_poly.entity_id
_entity_poly.type
_entity_poly.pdbx_seq_one_letter_code
_entity_poly.pdbx_strand_id
1 'polypeptide(L)'
;DRVVTGRSGDAGAQELDDLIAMIFDQHETARYLCRKLYRWFVYYLIDDQVERTVIARMADLLRASHYEVKPVLRLLLRSAHFFDPVNMGCMIKSPLDLTVGMVREFDMAIPAADLVQEYTFLLYLVTQASAMQQYLGQPPDVAGWSAYYQSPQYYELWINSDTLPRRTRLSTTLARTGYTTGGATLIIDPLAFAAGLTMPEEPNRLIDELCEYLYALPLTAGQKAFLKNTLIPGLPDYEWTVEWMDYVNEPANPLKAAPVKTKLQTLLSIMMQMPEYQLH
;
A
#
# COMPACT_ATOMS: atom_id res chain seq x y z
N ASP A 1 -4.93 -22.87 -37.77
CA ASP A 1 -5.10 -23.90 -36.73
C ASP A 1 -3.88 -24.79 -36.66
N ARG A 2 -3.15 -24.70 -35.54
CA ARG A 2 -2.07 -25.64 -35.21
C ARG A 2 -2.73 -26.83 -34.50
N VAL A 3 -2.31 -28.05 -34.81
CA VAL A 3 -2.82 -29.28 -34.19
C VAL A 3 -1.63 -30.00 -33.57
N VAL A 4 -1.73 -30.40 -32.29
CA VAL A 4 -0.73 -31.27 -31.66
C VAL A 4 -1.02 -32.70 -32.12
N THR A 5 -0.12 -33.30 -32.88
CA THR A 5 -0.23 -34.69 -33.31
C THR A 5 0.38 -35.60 -32.25
N GLY A 6 -0.34 -36.64 -31.83
CA GLY A 6 0.16 -37.63 -30.88
C GLY A 6 1.41 -38.37 -31.39
N ARG A 7 2.35 -38.60 -30.49
CA ARG A 7 3.67 -39.23 -30.69
C ARG A 7 3.80 -40.39 -29.70
N SER A 8 4.55 -41.43 -30.09
CA SER A 8 4.73 -42.64 -29.26
C SER A 8 6.11 -42.68 -28.61
N GLY A 9 6.20 -43.39 -27.47
CA GLY A 9 7.46 -43.59 -26.75
C GLY A 9 8.03 -42.27 -26.20
N ASP A 10 9.36 -42.17 -26.15
CA ASP A 10 10.06 -40.99 -25.59
C ASP A 10 9.74 -39.68 -26.33
N ALA A 11 9.27 -39.76 -27.59
CA ALA A 11 8.87 -38.60 -28.38
C ALA A 11 7.57 -37.94 -27.88
N GLY A 12 6.78 -38.61 -27.04
CA GLY A 12 5.56 -38.04 -26.44
C GLY A 12 5.83 -36.79 -25.60
N ALA A 13 7.03 -36.65 -25.02
CA ALA A 13 7.41 -35.45 -24.26
C ALA A 13 7.37 -34.17 -25.12
N GLN A 14 7.56 -34.27 -26.43
CA GLN A 14 7.55 -33.14 -27.36
C GLN A 14 6.14 -32.59 -27.63
N GLU A 15 5.09 -33.36 -27.32
CA GLU A 15 3.70 -32.88 -27.42
C GLU A 15 3.42 -31.75 -26.44
N LEU A 16 4.05 -31.78 -25.26
CA LEU A 16 3.94 -30.71 -24.26
C LEU A 16 4.52 -29.40 -24.81
N ASP A 17 5.69 -29.45 -25.43
CA ASP A 17 6.32 -28.28 -26.05
C ASP A 17 5.47 -27.73 -27.21
N ASP A 18 4.88 -28.61 -28.02
CA ASP A 18 3.95 -28.21 -29.09
C ASP A 18 2.68 -27.55 -28.55
N LEU A 19 2.12 -28.09 -27.46
CA LEU A 19 0.95 -27.52 -26.79
C LEU A 19 1.27 -26.14 -26.21
N ILE A 20 2.42 -26.01 -25.52
CA ILE A 20 2.87 -24.73 -24.98
C ILE A 20 3.09 -23.73 -26.12
N ALA A 21 3.79 -24.11 -27.18
CA ALA A 21 4.00 -23.25 -28.33
C ALA A 21 2.66 -22.80 -28.96
N MET A 22 1.70 -23.72 -29.09
CA MET A 22 0.36 -23.39 -29.57
C MET A 22 -0.36 -22.36 -28.69
N ILE A 23 -0.25 -22.46 -27.37
CA ILE A 23 -0.84 -21.48 -26.44
C ILE A 23 -0.18 -20.12 -26.64
N PHE A 24 1.15 -20.06 -26.71
CA PHE A 24 1.90 -18.81 -26.87
C PHE A 24 1.78 -18.23 -28.29
N ASP A 25 1.42 -19.03 -29.30
CA ASP A 25 1.12 -18.53 -30.64
C ASP A 25 -0.16 -17.67 -30.67
N GLN A 26 -1.10 -17.88 -29.73
CA GLN A 26 -2.32 -17.09 -29.63
C GLN A 26 -2.03 -15.65 -29.16
N HIS A 27 -2.50 -14.66 -29.93
CA HIS A 27 -2.36 -13.24 -29.57
C HIS A 27 -3.01 -12.92 -28.22
N GLU A 28 -4.09 -13.62 -27.89
CA GLU A 28 -4.83 -13.43 -26.65
C GLU A 28 -4.01 -13.83 -25.41
N THR A 29 -3.07 -14.77 -25.53
CA THR A 29 -2.18 -15.15 -24.43
C THR A 29 -1.33 -13.96 -23.96
N ALA A 30 -0.80 -13.18 -24.90
CA ALA A 30 -0.06 -11.97 -24.57
C ALA A 30 -0.97 -10.88 -23.99
N ARG A 31 -2.16 -10.67 -24.57
CA ARG A 31 -3.14 -9.71 -24.01
C ARG A 31 -3.56 -10.09 -22.59
N TYR A 32 -3.86 -11.36 -22.34
CA TYR A 32 -4.23 -11.86 -21.01
C TYR A 32 -3.16 -11.55 -19.96
N LEU A 33 -1.89 -11.85 -20.25
CA LEU A 33 -0.76 -11.52 -19.37
C LEU A 33 -0.65 -10.00 -19.17
N CYS A 34 -0.73 -9.21 -20.23
CA CYS A 34 -0.66 -7.75 -20.14
C CYS A 34 -1.81 -7.15 -19.34
N ARG A 35 -3.04 -7.67 -19.43
CA ARG A 35 -4.16 -7.26 -18.58
C ARG A 35 -3.89 -7.58 -17.11
N LYS A 36 -3.30 -8.74 -16.80
CA LYS A 36 -2.92 -9.09 -15.42
C LYS A 36 -1.88 -8.12 -14.86
N LEU A 37 -0.84 -7.80 -15.63
CA LEU A 37 0.17 -6.80 -15.26
C LEU A 37 -0.46 -5.41 -15.10
N TYR A 38 -1.32 -5.00 -16.04
CA TYR A 38 -2.00 -3.72 -15.98
C TYR A 38 -2.86 -3.60 -14.72
N ARG A 39 -3.67 -4.62 -14.40
CA ARG A 39 -4.47 -4.60 -13.18
C ARG A 39 -3.58 -4.44 -11.96
N TRP A 40 -2.53 -5.25 -11.85
CA TRP A 40 -1.62 -5.22 -10.70
C TRP A 40 -0.96 -3.86 -10.46
N PHE A 41 -0.57 -3.14 -11.53
CA PHE A 41 0.22 -1.91 -11.39
C PHE A 41 -0.57 -0.62 -11.63
N VAL A 42 -1.74 -0.66 -12.27
CA VAL A 42 -2.46 0.54 -12.72
C VAL A 42 -3.85 0.59 -12.13
N TYR A 43 -4.81 -0.12 -12.73
CA TYR A 43 -6.19 -0.11 -12.27
C TYR A 43 -6.92 -1.36 -12.76
N TYR A 44 -7.94 -1.81 -12.02
CA TYR A 44 -8.67 -3.02 -12.39
C TYR A 44 -9.58 -2.82 -13.60
N LEU A 45 -10.03 -1.58 -13.83
CA LEU A 45 -10.89 -1.21 -14.95
C LEU A 45 -10.06 -1.11 -16.23
N ILE A 46 -10.42 -1.92 -17.22
CA ILE A 46 -9.84 -1.92 -18.56
C ILE A 46 -11.00 -1.71 -19.52
N ASP A 47 -11.19 -0.48 -19.95
CA ASP A 47 -12.18 -0.14 -20.97
C ASP A 47 -11.66 -0.42 -22.39
N ASP A 48 -12.53 -0.22 -23.39
CA ASP A 48 -12.19 -0.43 -24.80
C ASP A 48 -11.01 0.42 -25.28
N GLN A 49 -10.81 1.62 -24.71
CA GLN A 49 -9.72 2.49 -25.08
C GLN A 49 -8.39 1.97 -24.52
N VAL A 50 -8.34 1.63 -23.22
CA VAL A 50 -7.18 1.02 -22.57
C VAL A 50 -6.81 -0.30 -23.26
N GLU A 51 -7.80 -1.11 -23.59
CA GLU A 51 -7.60 -2.39 -24.28
C GLU A 51 -6.92 -2.19 -25.65
N ARG A 52 -7.40 -1.24 -26.45
CA ARG A 52 -6.89 -0.99 -27.81
C ARG A 52 -5.57 -0.25 -27.85
N THR A 53 -5.28 0.58 -26.86
CA THR A 53 -4.12 1.50 -26.90
C THR A 53 -2.97 1.08 -25.98
N VAL A 54 -3.28 0.58 -24.78
CA VAL A 54 -2.28 0.20 -23.76
C VAL A 54 -2.04 -1.29 -23.80
N ILE A 55 -3.09 -2.12 -23.63
CA ILE A 55 -2.96 -3.57 -23.57
C ILE A 55 -2.45 -4.14 -24.88
N ALA A 56 -2.99 -3.70 -26.01
CA ALA A 56 -2.52 -4.13 -27.33
C ALA A 56 -1.02 -3.83 -27.52
N ARG A 57 -0.57 -2.61 -27.20
CA ARG A 57 0.83 -2.21 -27.33
C ARG A 57 1.75 -3.00 -26.40
N MET A 58 1.31 -3.25 -25.16
CA MET A 58 2.04 -4.11 -24.22
C MET A 58 2.16 -5.54 -24.74
N ALA A 59 1.07 -6.09 -25.30
CA ALA A 59 1.03 -7.46 -25.82
C ALA A 59 1.91 -7.64 -27.07
N ASP A 60 1.90 -6.67 -27.98
CA ASP A 60 2.77 -6.66 -29.16
C ASP A 60 4.25 -6.64 -28.74
N LEU A 61 4.60 -5.78 -27.77
CA LEU A 61 5.95 -5.74 -27.21
C LEU A 61 6.33 -7.03 -26.49
N LEU A 62 5.40 -7.64 -25.73
CA LEU A 62 5.63 -8.90 -25.02
C LEU A 62 5.99 -10.01 -26.02
N ARG A 63 5.23 -10.14 -27.11
CA ARG A 63 5.50 -11.13 -28.17
C ARG A 63 6.81 -10.86 -28.89
N ALA A 64 7.05 -9.60 -29.28
CA ALA A 64 8.29 -9.19 -29.96
C ALA A 64 9.53 -9.39 -29.07
N SER A 65 9.36 -9.37 -27.75
CA SER A 65 10.41 -9.61 -26.77
C SER A 65 10.49 -11.07 -26.31
N HIS A 66 9.88 -12.02 -27.03
CA HIS A 66 9.86 -13.44 -26.66
C HIS A 66 9.33 -13.71 -25.24
N TYR A 67 8.28 -12.99 -24.84
CA TYR A 67 7.63 -13.08 -23.54
C TYR A 67 8.49 -12.64 -22.34
N GLU A 68 9.59 -11.91 -22.58
CA GLU A 68 10.29 -11.18 -21.54
C GLU A 68 9.37 -10.08 -20.94
N VAL A 69 9.10 -10.16 -19.64
CA VAL A 69 8.19 -9.24 -18.95
C VAL A 69 8.84 -7.88 -18.68
N LYS A 70 10.16 -7.84 -18.49
CA LYS A 70 10.90 -6.63 -18.11
C LYS A 70 10.73 -5.45 -19.09
N PRO A 71 10.83 -5.63 -20.43
CA PRO A 71 10.54 -4.55 -21.38
C PRO A 71 9.13 -3.99 -21.26
N VAL A 72 8.14 -4.85 -21.05
CA VAL A 72 6.72 -4.47 -20.94
C VAL A 72 6.46 -3.65 -19.69
N LEU A 73 7.02 -4.06 -18.55
CA LEU A 73 6.93 -3.28 -17.31
C LEU A 73 7.64 -1.94 -17.45
N ARG A 74 8.80 -1.88 -18.11
CA ARG A 74 9.49 -0.62 -18.37
C ARG A 74 8.67 0.32 -19.25
N LEU A 75 7.96 -0.22 -20.25
CA LEU A 75 7.05 0.56 -21.09
C LEU A 75 5.89 1.12 -20.25
N LEU A 76 5.22 0.26 -19.46
CA LEU A 76 4.07 0.63 -18.66
C LEU A 76 4.43 1.69 -17.61
N LEU A 77 5.40 1.39 -16.73
CA LEU A 77 5.77 2.22 -15.58
C LEU A 77 6.44 3.55 -15.96
N ARG A 78 6.75 3.78 -17.24
CA ARG A 78 7.28 5.06 -17.77
C ARG A 78 6.30 5.78 -18.69
N SER A 79 5.13 5.21 -18.93
CA SER A 79 4.13 5.80 -19.82
C SER A 79 3.41 6.96 -19.14
N ALA A 80 2.95 7.94 -19.91
CA ALA A 80 2.06 8.99 -19.40
C ALA A 80 0.80 8.39 -18.77
N HIS A 81 0.24 7.35 -19.39
CA HIS A 81 -0.93 6.60 -18.90
C HIS A 81 -0.79 6.14 -17.45
N PHE A 82 0.38 5.65 -17.05
CA PHE A 82 0.64 5.21 -15.69
C PHE A 82 0.51 6.35 -14.66
N PHE A 83 0.84 7.58 -15.05
CA PHE A 83 0.79 8.77 -14.21
C PHE A 83 -0.47 9.62 -14.43
N ASP A 84 -1.44 9.12 -15.22
CA ASP A 84 -2.70 9.85 -15.42
C ASP A 84 -3.45 9.96 -14.07
N PRO A 85 -4.00 11.14 -13.72
CA PRO A 85 -4.69 11.34 -12.44
C PRO A 85 -5.82 10.35 -12.14
N VAL A 86 -6.45 9.80 -13.19
CA VAL A 86 -7.53 8.79 -13.05
C VAL A 86 -7.02 7.43 -12.53
N ASN A 87 -5.71 7.18 -12.64
CA ASN A 87 -5.06 5.95 -12.17
C ASN A 87 -4.35 6.14 -10.82
N MET A 88 -4.38 7.35 -10.23
CA MET A 88 -3.77 7.64 -8.92
C MET A 88 -4.78 7.44 -7.79
N GLY A 89 -4.36 6.78 -6.69
CA GLY A 89 -5.25 6.56 -5.54
C GLY A 89 -6.47 5.69 -5.86
N CYS A 90 -6.40 4.87 -6.92
CA CYS A 90 -7.53 4.07 -7.40
C CYS A 90 -7.49 2.62 -6.87
N MET A 91 -6.43 2.25 -6.15
CA MET A 91 -6.24 0.92 -5.60
C MET A 91 -6.33 0.94 -4.08
N ILE A 92 -7.09 0.00 -3.52
CA ILE A 92 -7.13 -0.21 -2.08
C ILE A 92 -5.89 -1.01 -1.68
N LYS A 93 -5.09 -0.49 -0.74
CA LYS A 93 -3.93 -1.17 -0.16
C LYS A 93 -4.31 -2.59 0.25
N SER A 94 -3.58 -3.60 -0.24
CA SER A 94 -3.76 -4.95 0.30
C SER A 94 -3.39 -4.98 1.79
N PRO A 95 -3.87 -5.96 2.57
CA PRO A 95 -3.49 -6.05 3.98
C PRO A 95 -1.97 -6.03 4.24
N LEU A 96 -1.16 -6.61 3.36
CA LEU A 96 0.30 -6.56 3.42
C LEU A 96 0.85 -5.18 3.05
N ASP A 97 0.32 -4.52 2.01
CA ASP A 97 0.74 -3.15 1.68
C ASP A 97 0.40 -2.19 2.81
N LEU A 98 -0.73 -2.40 3.50
CA LEU A 98 -1.12 -1.61 4.65
C LEU A 98 -0.16 -1.86 5.84
N THR A 99 0.07 -3.12 6.22
CA THR A 99 0.87 -3.44 7.43
C THR A 99 2.34 -3.10 7.25
N VAL A 100 2.98 -3.57 6.17
CA VAL A 100 4.40 -3.31 5.89
C VAL A 100 4.59 -1.86 5.42
N GLY A 101 3.62 -1.32 4.68
CA GLY A 101 3.63 0.08 4.26
C GLY A 101 3.68 1.02 5.46
N MET A 102 2.84 0.82 6.49
CA MET A 102 2.89 1.64 7.72
C MET A 102 4.28 1.63 8.37
N VAL A 103 4.91 0.46 8.50
CA VAL A 103 6.25 0.36 9.11
C VAL A 103 7.28 1.15 8.32
N ARG A 104 7.22 1.07 6.97
CA ARG A 104 8.14 1.80 6.09
C ARG A 104 7.84 3.31 6.03
N GLU A 105 6.57 3.68 5.96
CA GLU A 105 6.08 5.05 5.84
C GLU A 105 6.41 5.88 7.07
N PHE A 106 6.35 5.29 8.26
CA PHE A 106 6.70 5.97 9.51
C PHE A 106 8.13 5.69 9.99
N ASP A 107 8.98 5.09 9.14
CA ASP A 107 10.36 4.68 9.47
C ASP A 107 10.48 3.97 10.82
N MET A 108 9.55 3.05 11.09
CA MET A 108 9.46 2.39 12.38
C MET A 108 10.60 1.39 12.54
N ALA A 109 11.43 1.60 13.57
CA ALA A 109 12.45 0.63 13.95
C ALA A 109 11.79 -0.67 14.46
N ILE A 110 12.04 -1.78 13.77
CA ILE A 110 11.64 -3.11 14.24
C ILE A 110 12.60 -3.51 15.36
N PRO A 111 12.11 -3.75 16.60
CA PRO A 111 13.01 -4.14 17.68
C PRO A 111 13.65 -5.51 17.41
N ALA A 112 14.97 -5.57 17.54
CA ALA A 112 15.78 -6.71 17.14
C ALA A 112 16.99 -6.90 18.09
N ALA A 113 16.74 -7.00 19.39
CA ALA A 113 17.79 -7.32 20.37
C ALA A 113 18.43 -8.70 20.11
N ASP A 114 17.64 -9.63 19.59
CA ASP A 114 18.08 -10.90 19.04
C ASP A 114 17.13 -11.33 17.90
N LEU A 115 17.50 -12.41 17.20
CA LEU A 115 16.73 -12.96 16.08
C LEU A 115 15.31 -13.37 16.48
N VAL A 116 15.11 -13.87 17.71
CA VAL A 116 13.79 -14.31 18.18
C VAL A 116 12.87 -13.10 18.37
N GLN A 117 13.38 -12.03 18.95
CA GLN A 117 12.64 -10.78 19.11
C GLN A 117 12.26 -10.17 17.76
N GLU A 118 13.23 -10.07 16.84
CA GLU A 118 12.98 -9.55 15.49
C GLU A 118 11.87 -10.33 14.77
N TYR A 119 11.98 -11.66 14.74
CA TYR A 119 10.97 -12.52 14.13
C TYR A 119 9.62 -12.46 14.84
N THR A 120 9.58 -12.18 16.14
CA THR A 120 8.32 -11.98 16.87
C THR A 120 7.56 -10.74 16.38
N PHE A 121 8.27 -9.63 16.16
CA PHE A 121 7.66 -8.41 15.61
C PHE A 121 7.27 -8.56 14.13
N LEU A 122 8.10 -9.21 13.32
CA LEU A 122 7.77 -9.53 11.94
C LEU A 122 6.53 -10.45 11.86
N LEU A 123 6.47 -11.47 12.72
CA LEU A 123 5.32 -12.37 12.80
C LEU A 123 4.06 -11.61 13.22
N TYR A 124 4.16 -10.67 14.18
CA TYR A 124 3.04 -9.81 14.53
C TYR A 124 2.46 -9.12 13.28
N LEU A 125 3.28 -8.47 12.46
CA LEU A 125 2.83 -7.80 11.22
C LEU A 125 2.16 -8.78 10.24
N VAL A 126 2.73 -9.97 10.05
CA VAL A 126 2.15 -11.03 9.20
C VAL A 126 0.80 -11.50 9.76
N THR A 127 0.67 -11.67 11.07
CA THR A 127 -0.61 -12.07 11.68
C THR A 127 -1.68 -10.98 11.58
N GLN A 128 -1.29 -9.70 11.57
CA GLN A 128 -2.25 -8.61 11.31
C GLN A 128 -2.76 -8.65 9.86
N ALA A 129 -1.88 -8.88 8.87
CA ALA A 129 -2.29 -9.09 7.48
C ALA A 129 -3.18 -10.33 7.31
N SER A 130 -2.84 -11.43 7.99
CA SER A 130 -3.66 -12.65 8.04
C SER A 130 -5.05 -12.40 8.63
N ALA A 131 -5.13 -11.66 9.73
CA ALA A 131 -6.41 -11.29 10.34
C ALA A 131 -7.28 -10.45 9.39
N MET A 132 -6.66 -9.79 8.41
CA MET A 132 -7.31 -9.06 7.32
C MET A 132 -7.39 -9.88 6.02
N GLN A 133 -7.31 -11.21 6.14
CA GLN A 133 -7.52 -12.21 5.07
C GLN A 133 -6.40 -12.32 4.03
N GLN A 134 -5.18 -11.88 4.36
CA GLN A 134 -4.00 -12.08 3.51
C GLN A 134 -2.81 -12.63 4.31
N TYR A 135 -2.75 -13.96 4.46
CA TYR A 135 -1.60 -14.63 5.07
C TYR A 135 -0.45 -14.75 4.06
N LEU A 136 0.71 -14.17 4.37
CA LEU A 136 1.87 -14.19 3.48
C LEU A 136 2.34 -15.62 3.17
N GLY A 137 2.46 -15.96 1.88
CA GLY A 137 2.90 -17.28 1.44
C GLY A 137 1.83 -18.39 1.52
N GLN A 138 0.59 -18.06 1.89
CA GLN A 138 -0.54 -18.99 1.90
C GLN A 138 -1.73 -18.40 1.14
N PRO A 139 -1.67 -18.36 -0.20
CA PRO A 139 -2.85 -17.99 -0.99
C PRO A 139 -4.01 -18.98 -0.74
N PRO A 140 -5.27 -18.53 -0.79
CA PRO A 140 -6.44 -19.38 -0.54
C PRO A 140 -6.57 -20.58 -1.49
N ASP A 141 -6.20 -20.40 -2.76
CA ASP A 141 -6.25 -21.41 -3.80
C ASP A 141 -5.19 -21.15 -4.87
N VAL A 142 -5.21 -21.95 -5.93
CA VAL A 142 -4.29 -21.84 -7.08
C VAL A 142 -4.48 -20.55 -7.91
N ALA A 143 -5.62 -19.87 -7.78
CA ALA A 143 -5.89 -18.59 -8.42
C ALA A 143 -5.37 -17.39 -7.60
N GLY A 144 -5.01 -17.62 -6.33
CA GLY A 144 -4.45 -16.61 -5.43
C GLY A 144 -5.52 -15.88 -4.62
N TRP A 145 -5.29 -14.61 -4.30
CA TRP A 145 -6.29 -13.80 -3.60
C TRP A 145 -7.32 -13.24 -4.57
N SER A 146 -8.60 -13.43 -4.23
CA SER A 146 -9.75 -13.00 -5.02
C SER A 146 -9.68 -11.52 -5.42
N ALA A 147 -9.13 -10.66 -4.57
CA ALA A 147 -8.99 -9.24 -4.85
C ALA A 147 -8.18 -8.92 -6.13
N TYR A 148 -7.36 -9.85 -6.63
CA TYR A 148 -6.56 -9.66 -7.86
C TYR A 148 -7.22 -10.23 -9.13
N TYR A 149 -8.35 -10.93 -9.03
CA TYR A 149 -8.95 -11.58 -10.20
C TYR A 149 -10.48 -11.62 -10.21
N GLN A 150 -11.15 -11.50 -9.06
CA GLN A 150 -12.58 -11.66 -8.94
C GLN A 150 -13.31 -10.36 -9.31
N SER A 151 -13.87 -10.37 -10.51
CA SER A 151 -14.79 -9.35 -11.00
C SER A 151 -16.15 -9.43 -10.27
N PRO A 152 -16.86 -8.31 -10.06
CA PRO A 152 -16.48 -6.94 -10.43
C PRO A 152 -15.65 -6.22 -9.36
N GLN A 153 -15.47 -6.81 -8.18
CA GLN A 153 -15.03 -6.09 -6.98
C GLN A 153 -13.52 -5.88 -6.88
N TYR A 154 -12.70 -6.83 -7.34
CA TYR A 154 -11.24 -6.74 -7.27
C TYR A 154 -10.74 -6.24 -5.91
N TYR A 155 -9.96 -5.15 -5.85
CA TYR A 155 -9.36 -4.60 -4.62
C TYR A 155 -10.37 -4.20 -3.56
N GLU A 156 -11.63 -3.97 -3.93
CA GLU A 156 -12.72 -3.68 -3.00
C GLU A 156 -12.96 -4.84 -2.03
N LEU A 157 -12.60 -6.07 -2.41
CA LEU A 157 -12.68 -7.25 -1.54
C LEU A 157 -11.76 -7.17 -0.31
N TRP A 158 -10.75 -6.29 -0.30
CA TRP A 158 -9.91 -6.09 0.88
C TRP A 158 -10.62 -5.40 2.03
N ILE A 159 -11.73 -4.71 1.78
CA ILE A 159 -12.52 -4.01 2.80
C ILE A 159 -13.90 -4.66 2.90
N ASN A 160 -14.20 -5.20 4.08
CA ASN A 160 -15.52 -5.68 4.43
C ASN A 160 -15.82 -5.41 5.91
N SER A 161 -16.97 -5.85 6.40
CA SER A 161 -17.41 -5.64 7.78
C SER A 161 -16.50 -6.27 8.83
N ASP A 162 -15.68 -7.26 8.47
CA ASP A 162 -14.69 -7.87 9.38
C ASP A 162 -13.31 -7.20 9.25
N THR A 163 -12.83 -6.92 8.03
CA THR A 163 -11.47 -6.39 7.84
C THR A 163 -11.35 -4.90 8.15
N LEU A 164 -12.40 -4.09 7.92
CA LEU A 164 -12.34 -2.64 8.18
C LEU A 164 -12.04 -2.30 9.65
N PRO A 165 -12.75 -2.85 10.66
CA PRO A 165 -12.42 -2.60 12.05
C PRO A 165 -10.99 -3.05 12.43
N ARG A 166 -10.46 -4.08 11.77
CA ARG A 166 -9.10 -4.59 12.02
C ARG A 166 -8.03 -3.63 11.49
N ARG A 167 -8.26 -3.02 10.32
CA ARG A 167 -7.41 -1.95 9.77
C ARG A 167 -7.33 -0.77 10.73
N THR A 168 -8.49 -0.29 11.20
CA THR A 168 -8.58 0.79 12.21
C THR A 168 -7.86 0.42 13.51
N ARG A 169 -8.04 -0.81 14.00
CA ARG A 169 -7.38 -1.27 15.22
C ARG A 169 -5.87 -1.29 15.06
N LEU A 170 -5.35 -1.78 13.93
CA LEU A 170 -3.92 -1.80 13.65
C LEU A 170 -3.32 -0.40 13.64
N SER A 171 -3.89 0.52 12.85
CA SER A 171 -3.38 1.89 12.73
C SER A 171 -3.44 2.63 14.07
N THR A 172 -4.53 2.47 14.82
CA THR A 172 -4.67 3.04 16.17
C THR A 172 -3.66 2.46 17.15
N THR A 173 -3.42 1.14 17.07
CA THR A 173 -2.44 0.46 17.94
C THR A 173 -1.05 1.02 17.67
N LEU A 174 -0.61 1.04 16.40
CA LEU A 174 0.73 1.53 16.05
C LEU A 174 0.92 3.03 16.28
N ALA A 175 -0.13 3.85 16.17
CA ALA A 175 -0.05 5.29 16.47
C ALA A 175 -0.03 5.60 17.97
N ARG A 176 -0.83 4.90 18.78
CA ARG A 176 -1.13 5.33 20.16
C ARG A 176 -0.44 4.49 21.24
N THR A 177 -0.62 3.17 21.20
CA THR A 177 -0.24 2.27 22.31
C THR A 177 1.00 1.44 22.02
N GLY A 178 1.27 1.17 20.75
CA GLY A 178 2.26 0.20 20.29
C GLY A 178 1.86 -1.24 20.52
N TYR A 179 2.62 -2.15 19.92
CA TYR A 179 2.63 -3.57 20.24
C TYR A 179 3.88 -3.87 21.09
N THR A 180 3.69 -4.32 22.33
CA THR A 180 4.79 -4.55 23.28
C THR A 180 4.93 -6.03 23.58
N THR A 181 6.14 -6.56 23.41
CA THR A 181 6.50 -7.94 23.75
C THR A 181 8.00 -8.04 24.03
N GLY A 182 8.40 -8.95 24.92
CA GLY A 182 9.82 -9.15 25.25
C GLY A 182 10.55 -7.89 25.74
N GLY A 183 9.84 -6.96 26.40
CA GLY A 183 10.39 -5.70 26.90
C GLY A 183 10.64 -4.62 25.84
N ALA A 184 10.30 -4.86 24.57
CA ALA A 184 10.40 -3.88 23.50
C ALA A 184 9.02 -3.56 22.92
N THR A 185 8.92 -2.41 22.25
CA THR A 185 7.66 -1.91 21.70
C THR A 185 7.85 -1.49 20.24
N LEU A 186 7.00 -2.04 19.37
CA LEU A 186 6.84 -1.55 18.00
C LEU A 186 5.73 -0.49 17.99
N ILE A 187 6.11 0.76 17.72
CA ILE A 187 5.21 1.92 17.75
C ILE A 187 5.75 3.00 16.81
N ILE A 188 4.86 3.82 16.26
CA ILE A 188 5.24 5.06 15.56
C ILE A 188 5.81 6.02 16.59
N ASP A 189 6.95 6.65 16.28
CA ASP A 189 7.42 7.82 17.03
C ASP A 189 6.90 9.09 16.35
N PRO A 190 5.78 9.66 16.82
CA PRO A 190 5.17 10.80 16.15
C PRO A 190 6.01 12.08 16.30
N LEU A 191 6.84 12.19 17.34
CA LEU A 191 7.68 13.35 17.56
C LEU A 191 8.85 13.32 16.58
N ALA A 192 9.53 12.18 16.48
CA ALA A 192 10.63 11.99 15.52
C ALA A 192 10.13 12.15 14.07
N PHE A 193 8.96 11.57 13.76
CA PHE A 193 8.35 11.70 12.44
C PHE A 193 8.00 13.18 12.11
N ALA A 194 7.32 13.88 13.02
CA ALA A 194 6.97 15.29 12.80
C ALA A 194 8.22 16.20 12.72
N ALA A 195 9.26 15.91 13.49
CA ALA A 195 10.52 16.68 13.45
C ALA A 195 11.27 16.55 12.10
N GLY A 196 10.96 15.52 11.30
CA GLY A 196 11.49 15.35 9.95
C GLY A 196 10.79 16.21 8.88
N LEU A 197 9.68 16.88 9.23
CA LEU A 197 8.93 17.75 8.32
C LEU A 197 9.53 19.16 8.25
N THR A 198 9.10 19.96 7.27
CA THR A 198 9.75 21.24 6.95
C THR A 198 9.44 22.32 7.98
N MET A 199 8.16 22.48 8.37
CA MET A 199 7.73 23.49 9.35
C MET A 199 6.74 22.88 10.37
N PRO A 200 7.18 21.94 11.22
CA PRO A 200 6.30 21.24 12.15
C PRO A 200 5.69 22.14 13.22
N GLU A 201 6.25 23.33 13.47
CA GLU A 201 5.73 24.33 14.40
C GLU A 201 4.55 25.13 13.87
N GLU A 202 4.29 25.07 12.56
CA GLU A 202 3.18 25.77 11.92
C GLU A 202 2.06 24.78 11.63
N PRO A 203 0.91 24.83 12.34
CA PRO A 203 -0.05 23.73 12.35
C PRO A 203 -0.69 23.47 10.98
N ASN A 204 -0.89 24.51 10.16
CA ASN A 204 -1.42 24.33 8.81
C ASN A 204 -0.38 23.70 7.87
N ARG A 205 0.90 24.08 7.99
CA ARG A 205 1.99 23.51 7.18
C ARG A 205 2.27 22.07 7.55
N LEU A 206 2.31 21.78 8.85
CA LEU A 206 2.36 20.42 9.37
C LEU A 206 1.27 19.52 8.76
N ILE A 207 0.01 19.98 8.77
CA ILE A 207 -1.11 19.20 8.23
C ILE A 207 -1.00 19.04 6.72
N ASP A 208 -0.62 20.09 5.99
CA ASP A 208 -0.43 20.05 4.54
C ASP A 208 0.64 19.00 4.16
N GLU A 209 1.81 19.06 4.78
CA GLU A 209 2.91 18.12 4.53
C GLU A 209 2.54 16.68 4.92
N LEU A 210 1.85 16.49 6.05
CA LEU A 210 1.35 15.17 6.45
C LEU A 210 0.34 14.62 5.42
N CYS A 211 -0.53 15.45 4.86
CA CYS A 211 -1.47 15.02 3.83
C CYS A 211 -0.76 14.64 2.53
N GLU A 212 0.23 15.42 2.11
CA GLU A 212 1.05 15.14 0.91
C GLU A 212 1.86 13.84 1.07
N TYR A 213 2.29 13.54 2.29
CA TYR A 213 3.04 12.32 2.59
C TYR A 213 2.16 11.07 2.66
N LEU A 214 1.00 11.16 3.34
CA LEU A 214 0.17 10.00 3.67
C LEU A 214 -0.93 9.68 2.64
N TYR A 215 -1.29 10.62 1.76
CA TYR A 215 -2.41 10.47 0.84
C TYR A 215 -2.00 10.61 -0.63
N ALA A 216 -2.51 9.70 -1.46
CA ALA A 216 -2.33 9.76 -2.91
C ALA A 216 -3.13 10.90 -3.57
N LEU A 217 -4.18 11.39 -2.90
CA LEU A 217 -5.09 12.43 -3.39
C LEU A 217 -5.15 13.61 -2.41
N PRO A 218 -5.23 14.86 -2.91
CA PRO A 218 -5.29 16.02 -2.06
C PRO A 218 -6.60 16.09 -1.27
N LEU A 219 -6.51 16.46 0.01
CA LEU A 219 -7.69 16.71 0.83
C LEU A 219 -8.34 18.07 0.54
N THR A 220 -9.66 18.13 0.70
CA THR A 220 -10.42 19.37 0.67
C THR A 220 -10.08 20.28 1.86
N ALA A 221 -10.34 21.59 1.71
CA ALA A 221 -10.14 22.55 2.80
C ALA A 221 -10.93 22.19 4.08
N GLY A 222 -12.14 21.64 3.93
CA GLY A 222 -12.96 21.19 5.07
C GLY A 222 -12.35 20.00 5.82
N GLN A 223 -11.77 19.04 5.10
CA GLN A 223 -11.08 17.90 5.71
C GLN A 223 -9.79 18.35 6.43
N LYS A 224 -9.02 19.26 5.83
CA LYS A 224 -7.84 19.86 6.50
C LYS A 224 -8.23 20.63 7.76
N ALA A 225 -9.34 21.38 7.73
CA ALA A 225 -9.87 22.05 8.91
C ALA A 225 -10.29 21.06 10.02
N PHE A 226 -10.88 19.92 9.66
CA PHE A 226 -11.19 18.85 10.61
C PHE A 226 -9.93 18.25 11.26
N LEU A 227 -8.88 17.99 10.48
CA LEU A 227 -7.58 17.54 11.00
C LEU A 227 -6.94 18.58 11.92
N LYS A 228 -7.02 19.86 11.57
CA LYS A 228 -6.55 20.95 12.43
C LYS A 228 -7.30 21.01 13.74
N ASN A 229 -8.64 20.88 13.70
CA ASN A 229 -9.44 20.85 14.90
C ASN A 229 -9.18 19.59 15.76
N THR A 230 -8.62 18.53 15.17
CA THR A 230 -8.13 17.36 15.93
C THR A 230 -6.82 17.68 16.66
N LEU A 231 -5.92 18.40 16.01
CA LEU A 231 -4.61 18.79 16.57
C LEU A 231 -4.74 19.86 17.67
N ILE A 232 -5.50 20.92 17.39
CA ILE A 232 -5.70 22.09 18.24
C ILE A 232 -7.18 22.51 18.29
N PRO A 233 -8.02 21.81 19.08
CA PRO A 233 -9.48 21.99 19.07
C PRO A 233 -9.93 23.40 19.46
N GLY A 234 -10.37 24.20 18.48
CA GLY A 234 -10.86 25.56 18.69
C GLY A 234 -9.83 26.57 19.20
N LEU A 235 -8.54 26.20 19.25
CA LEU A 235 -7.47 27.06 19.73
C LEU A 235 -6.81 27.83 18.58
N PRO A 236 -6.25 29.03 18.84
CA PRO A 236 -5.44 29.75 17.88
C PRO A 236 -4.18 28.98 17.47
N ASP A 237 -3.71 29.21 16.24
CA ASP A 237 -2.55 28.50 15.66
C ASP A 237 -1.28 28.64 16.50
N TYR A 238 -1.07 29.80 17.11
CA TYR A 238 0.13 30.06 17.92
C TYR A 238 0.24 29.14 19.15
N GLU A 239 -0.88 28.56 19.65
CA GLU A 239 -0.86 27.63 20.77
C GLU A 239 -0.08 26.35 20.42
N TRP A 240 -0.26 25.85 19.18
CA TRP A 240 0.55 24.73 18.69
C TRP A 240 2.03 25.11 18.58
N THR A 241 2.31 26.28 17.98
CA THR A 241 3.68 26.77 17.80
C THR A 241 4.42 26.89 19.13
N VAL A 242 3.77 27.42 20.17
CA VAL A 242 4.34 27.53 21.52
C VAL A 242 4.60 26.15 22.13
N GLU A 243 3.62 25.25 22.11
CA GLU A 243 3.79 23.89 22.65
C GLU A 243 4.91 23.12 21.94
N TRP A 244 5.00 23.23 20.62
CA TRP A 244 6.05 22.60 19.83
C TRP A 244 7.43 23.18 20.18
N MET A 245 7.56 24.51 20.26
CA MET A 245 8.83 25.16 20.61
C MET A 245 9.27 24.85 22.04
N ASP A 246 8.34 24.78 22.99
CA ASP A 246 8.62 24.34 24.36
C ASP A 246 9.19 22.91 24.39
N TYR A 247 8.62 22.00 23.59
CA TYR A 247 9.14 20.65 23.42
C TYR A 247 10.54 20.66 22.79
N VAL A 248 10.76 21.39 21.70
CA VAL A 248 12.06 21.44 21.00
C VAL A 248 13.16 22.00 21.90
N ASN A 249 12.84 22.97 22.76
CA ASN A 249 13.79 23.56 23.70
C ASN A 249 14.12 22.62 24.87
N GLU A 250 13.17 21.80 25.32
CA GLU A 250 13.34 20.85 26.42
C GLU A 250 12.83 19.43 26.07
N PRO A 251 13.44 18.72 25.10
CA PRO A 251 12.87 17.48 24.55
C PRO A 251 12.85 16.32 25.55
N ALA A 252 13.73 16.35 26.56
CA ALA A 252 13.77 15.37 27.63
C ALA A 252 12.75 15.65 28.75
N ASN A 253 12.07 16.80 28.74
CA ASN A 253 11.09 17.16 29.75
C ASN A 253 9.72 16.53 29.40
N PRO A 254 9.25 15.54 30.18
CA PRO A 254 8.01 14.83 29.85
C PRO A 254 6.77 15.74 29.91
N LEU A 255 6.81 16.83 30.69
CA LEU A 255 5.71 17.80 30.78
C LEU A 255 5.58 18.65 29.50
N LYS A 256 6.65 18.76 28.70
CA LYS A 256 6.63 19.45 27.41
C LYS A 256 6.43 18.48 26.25
N ALA A 257 7.09 17.32 26.28
CA ALA A 257 7.00 16.33 25.22
C ALA A 257 5.65 15.58 25.16
N ALA A 258 5.06 15.22 26.32
CA ALA A 258 3.86 14.37 26.34
C ALA A 258 2.60 15.00 25.73
N PRO A 259 2.30 16.30 25.93
CA PRO A 259 1.17 16.95 25.26
C PRO A 259 1.30 16.95 23.73
N VAL A 260 2.46 17.38 23.21
CA VAL A 260 2.76 17.39 21.77
C VAL A 260 2.66 15.99 21.19
N LYS A 261 3.28 15.01 21.85
CA LYS A 261 3.20 13.60 21.45
C LYS A 261 1.74 13.14 21.36
N THR A 262 0.95 13.37 22.39
CA THR A 262 -0.45 12.89 22.45
C THR A 262 -1.32 13.51 21.35
N LYS A 263 -1.12 14.80 21.04
CA LYS A 263 -1.80 15.49 19.93
C LYS A 263 -1.43 14.86 18.59
N LEU A 264 -0.15 14.63 18.32
CA LEU A 264 0.31 13.99 17.09
C LEU A 264 -0.15 12.53 16.98
N GLN A 265 -0.12 11.75 18.07
CA GLN A 265 -0.66 10.39 18.07
C GLN A 265 -2.15 10.36 17.72
N THR A 266 -2.90 11.36 18.20
CA THR A 266 -4.32 11.50 17.89
C THR A 266 -4.53 11.89 16.44
N LEU A 267 -3.78 12.87 15.94
CA LEU A 267 -3.82 13.30 14.55
C LEU A 267 -3.48 12.15 13.59
N LEU A 268 -2.32 11.51 13.75
CA LEU A 268 -1.88 10.40 12.88
C LEU A 268 -2.84 9.21 12.95
N SER A 269 -3.36 8.88 14.15
CA SER A 269 -4.35 7.81 14.31
C SER A 269 -5.63 8.11 13.53
N ILE A 270 -6.12 9.36 13.52
CA ILE A 270 -7.30 9.76 12.75
C ILE A 270 -6.98 9.78 11.26
N MET A 271 -5.83 10.33 10.86
CA MET A 271 -5.41 10.38 9.46
C MET A 271 -5.34 8.99 8.83
N MET A 272 -4.81 8.00 9.55
CA MET A 272 -4.75 6.61 9.08
C MET A 272 -6.10 5.87 9.07
N GLN A 273 -7.13 6.42 9.71
CA GLN A 273 -8.49 5.87 9.66
C GLN A 273 -9.32 6.47 8.51
N MET A 274 -8.84 7.54 7.88
CA MET A 274 -9.53 8.15 6.75
C MET A 274 -9.52 7.23 5.52
N PRO A 275 -10.57 7.24 4.69
CA PRO A 275 -10.61 6.49 3.44
C PRO A 275 -9.42 6.75 2.52
N GLU A 276 -8.94 7.99 2.49
CA GLU A 276 -7.80 8.43 1.68
C GLU A 276 -6.51 7.67 2.05
N TYR A 277 -6.35 7.29 3.32
CA TYR A 277 -5.19 6.47 3.74
C TYR A 277 -5.26 5.03 3.22
N GLN A 278 -6.45 4.54 2.90
CA GLN A 278 -6.62 3.15 2.47
C GLN A 278 -6.23 2.94 1.00
N LEU A 279 -5.94 4.03 0.29
CA LEU A 279 -5.67 4.07 -1.15
C LEU A 279 -4.17 4.23 -1.42
N HIS A 280 -3.70 3.67 -2.53
CA HIS A 280 -2.42 4.02 -3.16
C HIS A 280 -2.63 4.25 -4.66
#